data_AF-A0A816SU32-F1
#
_entry.id   AF-A0A816SU32-F1
#
_cell.length_a   1.000
_cell.length_b   1.000
_cell.length_c   1.000
_cell.angle_alpha   90.00
_cell.angle_beta   90.00
_cell.angle_gamma   90.00
#
_symmetry.space_group_name_H-M   'P 1'
#
loop_
_entity.id
_entity.type
_entity.pdbx_description
1 polymer ?
#
loop_
_entity_poly.entity_id
_entity_poly.type
_entity_poly.pdbx_seq_one_letter_code
_entity_poly.pdbx_strand_id
1 'polypeptide(L)'
;MTEPTTRQLITHSKGVLKVAAADSKLNEETRKWVAGYQAAMGVPDEVLDLADKYKPNVEDGTVPYHSKSGLEHAKYGQSWIFYDAFCAASAGGELTQEKITAIYAKAKKMIIAEEKIKQVQELCEADVKLREKRLRVLFPNGIYTAVKEVELEQ
;
A
#
# COMPACT_ATOMS: atom_id res chain seq x y z
N MET A 1 -2.87 -24.21 3.59
CA MET A 1 -2.89 -22.78 3.96
C MET A 1 -4.32 -22.41 4.28
N THR A 2 -4.58 -21.78 5.42
CA THR A 2 -5.91 -21.24 5.78
C THR A 2 -6.05 -19.83 5.20
N GLU A 3 -7.23 -19.52 4.66
CA GLU A 3 -7.54 -18.19 4.15
C GLU A 3 -7.60 -17.15 5.29
N PRO A 4 -7.17 -15.91 5.05
CA PRO A 4 -7.31 -14.84 6.03
C PRO A 4 -8.79 -14.48 6.20
N THR A 5 -9.21 -14.23 7.44
CA THR A 5 -10.54 -13.71 7.74
C THR A 5 -10.69 -12.26 7.25
N THR A 6 -11.92 -11.83 6.97
CA THR A 6 -12.25 -10.43 6.66
C THR A 6 -11.68 -9.45 7.69
N ARG A 7 -11.75 -9.80 8.98
CA ARG A 7 -11.19 -8.96 10.07
C ARG A 7 -9.68 -8.79 9.95
N GLN A 8 -8.95 -9.83 9.56
CA GLN A 8 -7.51 -9.76 9.35
C GLN A 8 -7.16 -8.88 8.15
N LEU A 9 -7.91 -9.00 7.05
CA LEU A 9 -7.75 -8.15 5.87
C LEU A 9 -8.06 -6.67 6.19
N ILE A 10 -9.15 -6.38 6.92
CA ILE A 10 -9.45 -5.02 7.42
C ILE A 10 -8.31 -4.46 8.27
N THR A 11 -7.75 -5.30 9.15
CA THR A 11 -6.65 -4.89 10.03
C THR A 11 -5.41 -4.51 9.22
N HIS A 12 -5.09 -5.29 8.19
CA HIS A 12 -4.03 -4.98 7.24
C HIS A 12 -4.29 -3.63 6.55
N SER A 13 -5.47 -3.44 5.97
CA SER A 13 -5.85 -2.22 5.24
C SER A 13 -5.78 -0.95 6.11
N LYS A 14 -6.27 -1.01 7.34
CA LYS A 14 -6.12 0.10 8.30
C LYS A 14 -4.66 0.40 8.60
N GLY A 15 -3.84 -0.64 8.71
CA GLY A 15 -2.40 -0.51 8.86
C GLY A 15 -1.74 0.21 7.69
N VAL A 16 -2.06 -0.17 6.46
CA VAL A 16 -1.59 0.49 5.23
C VAL A 16 -1.98 1.98 5.24
N LEU A 17 -3.26 2.30 5.48
CA LEU A 17 -3.75 3.68 5.55
C LEU A 17 -3.03 4.49 6.63
N LYS A 18 -2.76 3.88 7.79
CA LYS A 18 -2.08 4.52 8.91
C LYS A 18 -0.62 4.84 8.64
N VAL A 19 0.06 4.04 7.81
CA VAL A 19 1.45 4.29 7.39
C VAL A 19 1.48 5.25 6.20
N ALA A 20 0.63 5.07 5.19
CA ALA A 20 0.54 5.97 4.05
C ALA A 20 0.14 7.41 4.45
N ALA A 21 -0.63 7.54 5.53
CA ALA A 21 -0.99 8.81 6.17
C ALA A 21 0.00 9.28 7.25
N ALA A 22 1.26 8.85 7.23
CA ALA A 22 2.23 9.19 8.28
C ALA A 22 2.46 10.70 8.45
N ASP A 23 2.31 11.47 7.38
CA ASP A 23 2.35 12.94 7.35
C ASP A 23 1.00 13.60 7.66
N SER A 24 0.04 12.83 8.19
CA SER A 24 -1.33 13.25 8.47
C SER A 24 -2.20 13.54 7.24
N LYS A 25 -1.77 13.19 6.03
CA LYS A 25 -2.50 13.47 4.79
C LYS A 25 -2.74 12.19 3.99
N LEU A 26 -3.96 12.06 3.48
CA LEU A 26 -4.34 11.09 2.46
C LEU A 26 -4.99 11.83 1.31
N ASN A 27 -4.30 11.86 0.17
CA ASN A 27 -4.87 12.38 -1.07
C ASN A 27 -5.83 11.33 -1.67
N GLU A 28 -6.59 11.76 -2.68
CA GLU A 28 -7.58 10.92 -3.35
C GLU A 28 -6.94 9.70 -4.03
N GLU A 29 -5.77 9.86 -4.64
CA GLU A 29 -5.08 8.78 -5.36
C GLU A 29 -4.63 7.65 -4.42
N THR A 30 -4.10 7.99 -3.23
CA THR A 30 -3.78 7.01 -2.19
C THR A 30 -5.03 6.26 -1.73
N ARG A 31 -6.17 6.94 -1.59
CA ARG A 31 -7.44 6.28 -1.19
C ARG A 31 -7.92 5.30 -2.26
N LYS A 32 -7.94 5.74 -3.53
CA LYS A 32 -8.30 4.90 -4.68
C LYS A 32 -7.39 3.69 -4.80
N TRP A 33 -6.08 3.88 -4.62
CA TRP A 33 -5.12 2.77 -4.64
C TRP A 33 -5.45 1.73 -3.58
N VAL A 34 -5.68 2.17 -2.34
CA VAL A 34 -6.00 1.25 -1.23
C VAL A 34 -7.33 0.53 -1.46
N ALA A 35 -8.35 1.21 -1.96
CA ALA A 35 -9.64 0.60 -2.29
C ALA A 35 -9.50 -0.45 -3.40
N GLY A 36 -8.77 -0.14 -4.48
CA GLY A 36 -8.51 -1.08 -5.57
C GLY A 36 -7.70 -2.29 -5.11
N TYR A 37 -6.68 -2.08 -4.27
CA TYR A 37 -5.91 -3.17 -3.67
C TYR A 37 -6.79 -4.08 -2.79
N GLN A 38 -7.68 -3.51 -1.98
CA GLN A 38 -8.64 -4.28 -1.17
C GLN A 38 -9.59 -5.13 -2.02
N ALA A 39 -10.13 -4.55 -3.08
CA ALA A 39 -10.99 -5.27 -4.02
C ALA A 39 -10.23 -6.45 -4.66
N ALA A 40 -8.98 -6.24 -5.07
CA ALA A 40 -8.14 -7.30 -5.63
C ALA A 40 -7.81 -8.43 -4.62
N MET A 41 -7.76 -8.10 -3.32
CA MET A 41 -7.56 -9.06 -2.24
C MET A 41 -8.84 -9.82 -1.83
N GLY A 42 -9.98 -9.54 -2.47
CA GLY A 42 -11.27 -10.19 -2.16
C GLY A 42 -11.91 -9.71 -0.86
N VAL A 43 -11.57 -8.50 -0.40
CA VAL A 43 -12.25 -7.88 0.74
C VAL A 43 -13.72 -7.61 0.37
N PRO A 44 -14.70 -7.93 1.24
CA PRO A 44 -16.11 -7.68 0.95
C PRO A 44 -16.42 -6.21 0.63
N ASP A 45 -17.35 -5.98 -0.29
CA ASP A 45 -17.75 -4.64 -0.76
C ASP A 45 -18.12 -3.67 0.36
N GLU A 46 -18.75 -4.18 1.43
CA GLU A 46 -19.14 -3.43 2.63
C GLU A 46 -17.97 -2.72 3.33
N VAL A 47 -16.74 -3.12 3.01
CA VAL A 47 -15.50 -2.63 3.61
C VAL A 47 -14.70 -1.77 2.64
N LEU A 48 -15.03 -1.75 1.33
CA LEU A 48 -14.25 -1.01 0.33
C LEU A 48 -14.31 0.51 0.56
N ASP A 49 -15.33 1.02 1.25
CA ASP A 49 -15.42 2.42 1.66
C ASP A 49 -14.56 2.79 2.89
N LEU A 50 -13.83 1.81 3.46
CA LEU A 50 -12.92 2.02 4.58
C LEU A 50 -11.89 3.12 4.28
N ALA A 51 -11.35 3.11 3.06
CA ALA A 51 -10.36 4.09 2.63
C ALA A 51 -10.92 5.51 2.65
N ASP A 52 -12.21 5.70 2.32
CA ASP A 52 -12.86 7.01 2.31
C ASP A 52 -13.22 7.49 3.72
N LYS A 53 -13.70 6.56 4.56
CA LYS A 53 -14.08 6.86 5.94
C LYS A 53 -12.89 7.08 6.87
N TYR A 54 -11.69 6.62 6.48
CA TYR A 54 -10.50 6.72 7.33
C TYR A 54 -10.06 8.18 7.51
N LYS A 55 -9.88 8.55 8.79
CA LYS A 55 -9.41 9.88 9.22
C LYS A 55 -8.03 9.75 9.87
N PRO A 56 -6.96 10.29 9.24
CA PRO A 56 -5.65 10.35 9.86
C PRO A 56 -5.70 11.03 11.23
N ASN A 57 -4.80 10.64 12.14
CA ASN A 57 -4.68 11.18 13.50
C ASN A 57 -5.85 10.97 14.46
N VAL A 58 -6.96 10.38 14.02
CA VAL A 58 -7.96 9.85 14.93
C VAL A 58 -7.44 8.51 15.45
N GLU A 59 -7.30 8.41 16.77
CA GLU A 59 -6.85 7.17 17.41
C GLU A 59 -7.92 6.09 17.21
N ASP A 60 -7.60 5.12 16.36
CA ASP A 60 -8.52 4.05 15.97
C ASP A 60 -8.24 2.74 16.72
N GLY A 61 -7.32 2.77 17.69
CA GLY A 61 -6.84 1.60 18.44
C GLY A 61 -6.05 0.59 17.59
N THR A 62 -5.93 0.80 16.28
CA THR A 62 -5.27 -0.15 15.36
C THR A 62 -3.77 0.11 15.37
N VAL A 63 -3.02 -0.62 16.21
CA VAL A 63 -1.55 -0.66 16.09
C VAL A 63 -1.24 -1.69 15.00
N PRO A 64 -0.63 -1.31 13.86
CA PRO A 64 -0.34 -2.27 12.81
C PRO A 64 0.60 -3.34 13.38
N TYR A 65 0.13 -4.59 13.41
CA TYR A 65 0.82 -5.75 13.97
C TYR A 65 1.55 -5.45 15.29
N HIS A 66 0.78 -5.47 16.38
CA HIS A 66 1.27 -5.18 17.71
C HIS A 66 2.60 -5.90 17.99
N SER A 67 3.64 -5.13 18.30
CA SER A 67 4.99 -5.59 18.69
C SER A 67 5.00 -6.50 19.94
N LYS A 68 3.89 -6.60 20.67
CA LYS A 68 3.69 -7.45 21.84
C LYS A 68 2.85 -8.70 21.54
N SER A 69 2.47 -8.94 20.28
CA SER A 69 1.66 -10.11 19.92
C SER A 69 2.35 -11.44 20.24
N GLY A 70 3.68 -11.45 20.40
CA GLY A 70 4.47 -12.66 20.60
C GLY A 70 4.54 -13.56 19.35
N LEU A 71 3.86 -13.16 18.27
CA LEU A 71 3.73 -13.93 17.04
C LEU A 71 4.84 -13.52 16.08
N GLU A 72 5.71 -14.45 15.72
CA GLU A 72 6.83 -14.21 14.80
C GLU A 72 6.35 -13.69 13.43
N HIS A 73 5.21 -14.18 12.95
CA HIS A 73 4.63 -13.73 11.68
C HIS A 73 4.08 -12.29 11.71
N ALA A 74 3.83 -11.72 12.89
CA ALA A 74 3.50 -10.30 13.00
C ALA A 74 4.65 -9.42 12.51
N LYS A 75 5.91 -9.89 12.59
CA LYS A 75 7.08 -9.21 12.03
C LYS A 75 7.06 -9.20 10.49
N TYR A 76 6.57 -10.26 9.85
CA TYR A 76 6.42 -10.30 8.39
C TYR A 76 5.27 -9.41 7.92
N GLY A 77 4.15 -9.40 8.68
CA GLY A 77 3.04 -8.48 8.42
C GLY A 77 3.45 -7.00 8.44
N GLN A 78 4.40 -6.62 9.30
CA GLN A 78 4.94 -5.25 9.32
C GLN A 78 5.61 -4.87 7.99
N SER A 79 6.50 -5.70 7.45
CA SER A 79 7.13 -5.42 6.14
C SER A 79 6.10 -5.26 5.04
N TRP A 80 5.10 -6.14 5.04
CA TRP A 80 4.03 -6.10 4.05
C TRP A 80 3.23 -4.79 4.10
N ILE A 81 2.81 -4.36 5.29
CA ILE A 81 2.11 -3.07 5.44
C ILE A 81 2.94 -1.90 4.94
N PHE A 82 4.24 -1.89 5.26
CA PHE A 82 5.10 -0.78 4.84
C PHE A 82 5.31 -0.78 3.33
N TYR A 83 5.45 -1.96 2.72
CA TYR A 83 5.54 -2.10 1.27
C TYR A 83 4.29 -1.52 0.60
N ASP A 84 3.11 -2.00 0.98
CA ASP A 84 1.84 -1.53 0.41
C ASP A 84 1.59 -0.05 0.71
N ALA A 85 2.04 0.45 1.87
CA ALA A 85 1.94 1.86 2.20
C ALA A 85 2.85 2.74 1.33
N PHE A 86 4.05 2.28 0.97
CA PHE A 86 4.89 2.98 -0.01
C PHE A 86 4.23 3.00 -1.39
N CYS A 87 3.67 1.88 -1.85
CA CYS A 87 2.92 1.82 -3.10
C CYS A 87 1.69 2.74 -3.09
N ALA A 88 0.93 2.76 -1.99
CA ALA A 88 -0.23 3.62 -1.84
C ALA A 88 0.15 5.10 -1.80
N ALA A 89 1.24 5.44 -1.10
CA ALA A 89 1.71 6.82 -0.99
C ALA A 89 2.30 7.35 -2.31
N SER A 90 2.80 6.47 -3.19
CA SER A 90 3.26 6.82 -4.55
C SER A 90 2.17 6.72 -5.62
N ALA A 91 0.92 6.40 -5.26
CA ALA A 91 -0.17 6.25 -6.24
C ALA A 91 -0.42 7.53 -7.06
N GLY A 92 -0.22 8.70 -6.44
CA GLY A 92 -0.37 10.01 -7.10
C GLY A 92 0.88 10.52 -7.81
N GLY A 93 1.94 9.70 -7.93
CA GLY A 93 3.22 10.09 -8.54
C GLY A 93 4.42 9.77 -7.66
N GLU A 94 5.52 10.49 -7.85
CA GLU A 94 6.73 10.25 -7.08
C GLU A 94 6.53 10.47 -5.58
N LEU A 95 7.14 9.61 -4.78
CA LEU A 95 7.10 9.68 -3.33
C LEU A 95 8.04 10.80 -2.85
N THR A 96 7.51 11.84 -2.23
CA THR A 96 8.33 12.97 -1.79
C THR A 96 9.20 12.62 -0.57
N GLN A 97 10.30 13.33 -0.41
CA GLN A 97 11.21 13.13 0.72
C GLN A 97 10.52 13.39 2.07
N GLU A 98 9.57 14.33 2.14
CA GLU A 98 8.78 14.59 3.35
C GLU A 98 7.93 13.37 3.72
N LYS A 99 7.28 12.75 2.72
CA LYS A 99 6.46 11.55 2.93
C LYS A 99 7.31 10.37 3.37
N ILE A 100 8.48 10.15 2.74
CA ILE A 100 9.45 9.13 3.15
C ILE A 100 9.86 9.35 4.61
N THR A 101 10.28 10.57 4.94
CA THR A 101 10.72 10.93 6.31
C THR A 101 9.61 10.66 7.34
N ALA A 102 8.35 10.98 7.01
CA ALA A 102 7.21 10.71 7.87
C ALA A 102 6.98 9.20 8.07
N ILE A 103 7.07 8.39 7.02
CA ILE A 103 6.93 6.92 7.09
C ILE A 103 8.03 6.33 7.98
N TYR A 104 9.28 6.77 7.85
CA TYR A 104 10.38 6.33 8.72
C TYR A 104 10.17 6.73 10.18
N ALA A 105 9.70 7.96 10.43
CA ALA A 105 9.34 8.39 11.79
C ALA A 105 8.21 7.53 12.39
N LYS A 106 7.26 7.07 11.56
CA LYS A 106 6.21 6.13 11.97
C LYS A 106 6.78 4.75 12.30
N ALA A 107 7.66 4.22 11.47
CA ALA A 107 8.35 2.95 11.73
C ALA A 107 9.12 2.95 13.04
N LYS A 108 9.85 4.03 13.32
CA LYS A 108 10.56 4.22 14.59
C LYS A 108 9.62 4.18 15.79
N LYS A 109 8.47 4.86 15.72
CA LYS A 109 7.42 4.79 16.77
C LYS A 109 6.86 3.38 16.95
N MET A 110 6.91 2.56 15.91
CA MET A 110 6.50 1.15 15.92
C MET A 110 7.65 0.20 16.30
N ILE A 111 8.84 0.71 16.63
CA ILE A 111 10.02 -0.08 17.03
C ILE A 111 10.44 -1.04 15.91
N ILE A 112 10.34 -0.58 14.66
CA ILE A 112 10.85 -1.32 13.49
C ILE A 112 12.23 -0.78 13.15
N ALA A 113 13.18 -1.69 12.89
CA ALA A 113 14.53 -1.31 12.49
C ALA A 113 14.52 -0.53 11.17
N GLU A 114 15.27 0.56 11.12
CA GLU A 114 15.36 1.44 9.96
C GLU A 114 15.83 0.70 8.70
N GLU A 115 16.86 -0.13 8.84
CA GLU A 115 17.40 -0.97 7.75
C GLU A 115 16.32 -1.85 7.11
N LYS A 116 15.38 -2.38 7.90
CA LYS A 116 14.27 -3.18 7.38
C LYS A 116 13.30 -2.34 6.54
N ILE A 117 13.04 -1.10 6.94
CA ILE A 117 12.20 -0.18 6.16
C ILE A 117 12.89 0.24 4.88
N LYS A 118 14.21 0.47 4.93
CA LYS A 118 15.03 0.78 3.77
C LYS A 118 14.96 -0.31 2.71
N GLN A 119 15.12 -1.57 3.10
CA GLN A 119 14.97 -2.71 2.17
C GLN A 119 13.57 -2.78 1.54
N VAL A 120 12.53 -2.46 2.31
CA VAL A 120 11.15 -2.44 1.82
C VAL A 120 10.91 -1.28 0.84
N GLN A 121 11.49 -0.11 1.11
CA GLN A 121 11.45 1.03 0.20
C GLN A 121 12.18 0.71 -1.12
N GLU A 122 13.40 0.20 -1.04
CA GLU A 122 14.21 -0.18 -2.21
C GLU A 122 13.48 -1.21 -3.09
N LEU A 123 12.77 -2.16 -2.46
CA LEU A 123 11.91 -3.11 -3.18
C LEU A 123 10.77 -2.41 -3.93
N CYS A 124 10.04 -1.51 -3.27
CA CYS A 124 8.96 -0.75 -3.92
C CYS A 124 9.50 0.07 -5.11
N GLU A 125 10.65 0.72 -4.96
CA GLU A 125 11.27 1.49 -6.03
C GLU A 125 11.73 0.60 -7.20
N ALA A 126 12.26 -0.59 -6.90
CA ALA A 126 12.63 -1.57 -7.92
C ALA A 126 11.40 -2.08 -8.70
N ASP A 127 10.29 -2.33 -8.02
CA ASP A 127 9.03 -2.78 -8.64
C ASP A 127 8.43 -1.71 -9.55
N VAL A 128 8.50 -0.43 -9.16
CA VAL A 128 8.09 0.69 -10.04
C VAL A 128 8.92 0.68 -11.33
N LYS A 129 10.25 0.62 -11.21
CA LYS A 129 11.16 0.58 -12.38
C LYS A 129 10.90 -0.64 -13.26
N LEU A 130 10.66 -1.81 -12.67
CA LEU A 130 10.36 -3.02 -13.41
C LEU A 130 8.99 -2.93 -14.11
N ARG A 131 7.98 -2.37 -13.45
CA ARG A 131 6.65 -2.13 -14.03
C ARG A 131 6.75 -1.21 -15.23
N GLU A 132 7.50 -0.11 -15.14
CA GLU A 132 7.73 0.80 -16.26
C GLU A 132 8.44 0.10 -17.43
N LYS A 133 9.49 -0.68 -17.14
CA LYS A 133 10.16 -1.49 -18.16
C LYS A 133 9.19 -2.45 -18.85
N ARG A 134 8.36 -3.15 -18.07
CA ARG A 134 7.33 -4.07 -18.58
C ARG A 134 6.34 -3.33 -19.49
N LEU A 135 5.85 -2.16 -19.07
CA LEU A 135 4.91 -1.37 -19.88
C LEU A 135 5.53 -0.94 -21.21
N ARG A 136 6.79 -0.50 -21.24
CA ARG A 136 7.49 -0.14 -22.49
C ARG A 136 7.68 -1.33 -23.42
N VAL A 137 7.94 -2.53 -22.88
CA VAL A 137 8.12 -3.75 -23.67
C VAL A 137 6.80 -4.26 -24.23
N LEU A 138 5.76 -4.35 -23.39
CA LEU A 138 4.47 -4.93 -23.80
C LEU A 138 3.62 -3.95 -24.61
N PHE A 139 3.72 -2.65 -24.33
CA PHE A 139 2.89 -1.61 -24.90
C PHE A 139 3.74 -0.42 -25.34
N PRO A 140 4.61 -0.58 -26.36
CA PRO A 140 5.50 0.49 -26.81
C PRO A 140 4.75 1.76 -27.25
N ASN A 141 3.53 1.60 -27.75
CA ASN A 141 2.65 2.71 -28.17
C ASN A 141 1.60 3.09 -27.11
N GLY A 142 1.71 2.54 -25.90
CA GLY A 142 0.76 2.72 -24.80
C GLY A 142 -0.36 1.69 -24.79
N ILE A 143 -0.80 1.32 -23.57
CA ILE A 143 -1.80 0.27 -23.35
C ILE A 143 -3.15 0.61 -24.00
N TYR A 144 -3.59 1.87 -23.95
CA TYR A 144 -4.86 2.29 -24.54
C TYR A 144 -4.86 2.21 -26.06
N THR A 145 -3.70 2.43 -26.70
CA THR A 145 -3.54 2.26 -28.15
C THR A 145 -3.72 0.79 -28.51
N ALA A 146 -3.01 -0.10 -27.81
CA ALA A 146 -3.10 -1.54 -28.03
C ALA A 146 -4.53 -2.07 -27.84
N VAL A 147 -5.28 -1.59 -26.84
CA VAL A 147 -6.68 -2.01 -26.62
C VAL A 147 -7.61 -1.48 -27.71
N LYS A 148 -7.45 -0.22 -28.16
CA LYS A 148 -8.28 0.36 -29.23
C LYS A 148 -8.08 -0.31 -30.57
N GLU A 149 -6.87 -0.78 -30.87
CA GLU A 149 -6.57 -1.50 -32.11
C GLU A 149 -7.28 -2.87 -32.17
N VAL A 150 -7.58 -3.50 -31.02
CA VAL A 150 -8.33 -4.77 -30.96
C VAL A 150 -9.78 -4.60 -31.43
N GLU A 151 -10.39 -3.44 -31.23
CA GLU A 151 -11.79 -3.18 -31.62
C GLU A 151 -11.95 -2.87 -33.12
N LEU A 152 -10.86 -2.58 -33.84
CA LEU A 152 -10.89 -2.13 -35.23
C LEU A 152 -10.75 -3.25 -36.27
N GLU A 153 -10.59 -4.50 -35.84
CA GLU A 153 -10.54 -5.69 -36.72
C GLU A 153 -11.86 -6.49 -36.76
N GLN A 154 -13.02 -5.84 -36.67
CA GLN A 154 -14.33 -6.44 -36.98
C GLN A 154 -14.79 -6.07 -38.40
#